data_AF-A0A534R6N9-F1
#
_entry.id   AF-A0A534R6N9-F1
#
_cell.length_a   1.000
_cell.length_b   1.000
_cell.length_c   1.000
_cell.angle_alpha   90.00
_cell.angle_beta   90.00
_cell.angle_gamma   90.00
#
_symmetry.space_group_name_H-M   'P 1'
#
loop_
_entity.id
_entity.type
_entity.pdbx_description
1 polymer ?
#
loop_
_entity_poly.entity_id
_entity_poly.type
_entity_poly.pdbx_seq_one_letter_code
_entity_poly.pdbx_strand_id
1 'polypeptide(L)'
;VWTFFFTGFFRPSYAGFLFGLSTAIRLDTFLAAGLLFLTTTRVEEVAYALGRLGVPYVVGFTLTLAFRLVPAFFDAAASVVQAQRCRGLELGRGGVVTRLRRYVPIIVPVLIGALRRADRMAMALELRGFNSGRPRTTYLRARAGRADAVAGALAVATTLVYLALWASGAGGLAGRP
;
A
#
# COMPACT_ATOMS: atom_id res chain seq x y z
N VAL A 1 17.51 -16.01 -16.21
CA VAL A 1 18.33 -15.44 -15.10
C VAL A 1 19.85 -15.60 -15.33
N TRP A 2 20.34 -16.31 -16.36
CA TRP A 2 21.79 -16.32 -16.64
C TRP A 2 22.10 -16.17 -18.13
N THR A 3 22.34 -14.92 -18.56
CA THR A 3 23.10 -14.58 -19.78
C THR A 3 24.36 -13.75 -19.44
N PHE A 4 24.81 -13.82 -18.18
CA PHE A 4 25.96 -13.05 -17.68
C PHE A 4 27.33 -13.61 -18.06
N PHE A 5 27.42 -14.63 -18.93
CA PHE A 5 28.70 -15.20 -19.36
C PHE A 5 28.81 -15.37 -20.88
N PHE A 6 28.58 -14.30 -21.65
CA PHE A 6 29.23 -14.17 -22.96
C PHE A 6 30.53 -13.40 -22.78
N THR A 7 31.60 -14.14 -22.56
CA THR A 7 32.98 -13.70 -22.70
C THR A 7 33.21 -13.38 -24.17
N GLY A 8 32.93 -12.14 -24.59
CA GLY A 8 33.14 -11.69 -25.96
C GLY A 8 32.33 -10.45 -26.29
N PHE A 9 33.05 -9.34 -26.50
CA PHE A 9 32.65 -8.05 -27.06
C PHE A 9 31.22 -7.94 -27.66
N PHE A 10 30.44 -6.99 -27.14
CA PHE A 10 29.18 -6.42 -27.66
C PHE A 10 28.79 -6.88 -29.08
N ARG A 11 28.11 -8.02 -29.18
CA ARG A 11 27.31 -8.35 -30.37
C ARG A 11 25.84 -8.16 -29.99
N PRO A 12 25.18 -7.09 -30.46
CA PRO A 12 23.75 -6.93 -30.25
C PRO A 12 23.02 -8.10 -30.92
N SER A 13 22.65 -9.10 -30.12
CA SER A 13 21.83 -10.20 -30.57
C SER A 13 20.37 -9.73 -30.61
N TYR A 14 19.71 -9.92 -31.74
CA TYR A 14 18.28 -9.61 -31.95
C TYR A 14 17.41 -10.21 -30.83
N ALA A 15 17.78 -11.39 -30.32
CA ALA A 15 17.12 -12.04 -29.19
C ALA A 15 17.23 -11.26 -27.87
N GLY A 16 18.37 -10.60 -27.62
CA GLY A 16 18.58 -9.79 -26.41
C GLY A 16 17.74 -8.50 -26.40
N PHE A 17 17.59 -7.86 -27.56
CA PHE A 17 16.74 -6.67 -27.71
C PHE A 17 15.26 -6.99 -27.47
N LEU A 18 14.74 -8.07 -28.09
CA LEU A 18 13.36 -8.52 -27.88
C LEU A 18 13.11 -8.93 -26.41
N PHE A 19 14.09 -9.58 -25.77
CA PHE A 19 13.98 -9.93 -24.36
C PHE A 19 13.93 -8.68 -23.46
N GLY A 20 14.81 -7.70 -23.71
CA GLY A 20 14.80 -6.42 -22.99
C GLY A 20 13.49 -5.68 -23.16
N LEU A 21 12.97 -5.59 -24.39
CA LEU A 21 11.70 -4.94 -24.70
C LEU A 21 10.52 -5.63 -23.99
N SER A 22 10.46 -6.97 -24.03
CA SER A 22 9.41 -7.74 -23.35
C SER A 22 9.43 -7.55 -21.82
N THR A 23 10.62 -7.48 -21.22
CA THR A 23 10.79 -7.24 -19.79
C THR A 23 10.40 -5.81 -19.42
N ALA A 24 10.77 -4.83 -20.25
CA ALA A 24 10.39 -3.43 -20.05
C ALA A 24 8.87 -3.23 -20.07
N ILE A 25 8.18 -3.78 -21.08
CA ILE A 25 6.71 -3.73 -21.20
C ILE A 25 6.04 -4.43 -20.00
N ARG A 26 6.57 -5.57 -19.55
CA ARG A 26 6.06 -6.27 -18.37
C ARG A 26 6.16 -5.38 -17.12
N LEU A 27 7.33 -4.80 -16.85
CA LEU A 27 7.54 -3.92 -15.70
C LEU A 27 6.62 -2.70 -15.76
N ASP A 28 6.51 -2.06 -16.92
CA ASP A 28 5.64 -0.90 -17.13
C ASP A 28 4.16 -1.25 -16.88
N THR A 29 3.70 -2.41 -17.37
CA THR A 29 2.33 -2.88 -17.12
C THR A 29 2.06 -3.10 -15.63
N PHE A 30 3.00 -3.72 -14.90
CA PHE A 30 2.87 -3.91 -13.45
C PHE A 30 2.82 -2.58 -12.69
N LEU A 31 3.68 -1.62 -13.07
CA LEU A 31 3.72 -0.28 -12.48
C LEU A 31 2.42 0.49 -12.76
N ALA A 32 1.95 0.51 -14.01
CA ALA A 32 0.72 1.18 -14.41
C ALA A 32 -0.51 0.60 -13.68
N ALA A 33 -0.62 -0.73 -13.59
CA ALA A 33 -1.70 -1.39 -12.86
C ALA A 33 -1.67 -1.06 -11.36
N GLY A 34 -0.49 -1.08 -10.74
CA GLY A 34 -0.32 -0.72 -9.33
C GLY A 34 -0.69 0.74 -9.06
N LEU A 35 -0.28 1.66 -9.94
CA LEU A 35 -0.61 3.08 -9.81
C LEU A 35 -2.10 3.35 -9.98
N LEU A 36 -2.74 2.73 -10.97
CA LEU A 36 -4.19 2.81 -11.17
C LEU A 36 -4.94 2.31 -9.93
N PHE A 37 -4.51 1.19 -9.35
CA PHE A 37 -5.11 0.65 -8.13
C PHE A 37 -4.96 1.61 -6.94
N LEU A 38 -3.75 2.12 -6.70
CA LEU A 38 -3.49 3.04 -5.58
C LEU A 38 -4.22 4.38 -5.70
N THR A 39 -4.44 4.87 -6.92
CA THR A 39 -5.09 6.16 -7.17
C THR A 39 -6.62 6.07 -7.21
N THR A 40 -7.16 4.95 -7.68
CA THR A 40 -8.61 4.77 -7.87
C THR A 40 -9.27 4.14 -6.65
N THR A 41 -8.58 3.24 -5.95
CA THR A 41 -9.18 2.46 -4.86
C THR A 41 -8.92 3.11 -3.51
N ARG A 42 -10.01 3.38 -2.78
CA ARG A 42 -9.94 3.91 -1.42
C ARG A 42 -9.81 2.78 -0.40
N VAL A 43 -9.14 3.06 0.72
CA VAL A 43 -8.94 2.08 1.80
C VAL A 43 -10.28 1.60 2.38
N GLU A 44 -11.28 2.47 2.42
CA GLU A 44 -12.65 2.15 2.84
C GLU A 44 -13.32 1.12 1.93
N GLU A 45 -13.03 1.15 0.62
CA GLU A 45 -13.57 0.22 -0.36
C GLU A 45 -12.93 -1.17 -0.21
N VAL A 46 -11.63 -1.22 0.13
CA VAL A 46 -10.93 -2.47 0.47
C VAL A 46 -11.50 -3.10 1.74
N ALA A 47 -11.72 -2.31 2.79
CA ALA A 47 -12.33 -2.79 4.03
C ALA A 47 -13.77 -3.28 3.81
N TYR A 48 -14.54 -2.62 2.95
CA TYR A 48 -15.86 -3.06 2.55
C TYR A 48 -15.82 -4.39 1.78
N ALA A 49 -14.90 -4.54 0.83
CA ALA A 49 -14.71 -5.78 0.09
C ALA A 49 -14.33 -6.95 1.01
N LEU A 50 -13.44 -6.72 1.99
CA LEU A 50 -13.09 -7.71 3.01
C LEU A 50 -14.32 -8.15 3.82
N GLY A 51 -15.21 -7.21 4.18
CA GLY A 51 -16.47 -7.53 4.85
C GLY A 51 -17.39 -8.42 3.99
N ARG A 52 -17.41 -8.22 2.66
CA ARG A 52 -18.17 -9.10 1.74
C ARG A 52 -17.55 -10.48 1.57
N LEU A 53 -16.23 -10.60 1.75
CA LEU A 53 -15.49 -11.87 1.74
C LEU A 53 -15.69 -12.71 3.02
N GLY A 54 -16.49 -12.23 3.99
CA GLY A 54 -16.79 -12.92 5.23
C GLY A 54 -15.89 -12.55 6.42
N VAL A 55 -15.00 -11.57 6.26
CA VAL A 55 -14.16 -11.07 7.36
C VAL A 55 -15.04 -10.30 8.36
N PRO A 56 -14.86 -10.49 9.68
CA PRO A 56 -15.61 -9.73 10.68
C PRO A 56 -15.47 -8.22 10.49
N TYR A 57 -16.58 -7.49 10.61
CA TYR A 57 -16.64 -6.04 10.42
C TYR A 57 -15.59 -5.27 11.25
N VAL A 58 -15.29 -5.76 12.46
CA VAL A 58 -14.31 -5.14 13.36
C VAL A 58 -12.93 -5.06 12.72
N VAL A 59 -12.52 -6.07 11.94
CA VAL A 59 -11.21 -6.08 11.28
C VAL A 59 -11.16 -5.00 10.19
N GLY A 60 -12.19 -4.94 9.34
CA GLY A 60 -12.28 -3.91 8.30
C GLY A 60 -12.33 -2.49 8.89
N PHE A 61 -13.12 -2.31 9.95
CA PHE A 61 -13.21 -1.04 10.69
C PHE A 61 -11.86 -0.62 11.28
N THR A 62 -11.16 -1.53 11.97
CA THR A 62 -9.85 -1.25 12.56
C THR A 62 -8.82 -0.88 11.50
N LEU A 63 -8.83 -1.56 10.34
CA LEU A 63 -7.94 -1.25 9.23
C LEU A 63 -8.19 0.17 8.69
N THR A 64 -9.44 0.51 8.36
CA THR A 64 -9.79 1.87 7.90
C THR A 64 -9.44 2.93 8.95
N LEU A 65 -9.71 2.65 10.22
CA LEU A 65 -9.37 3.56 11.31
C LEU A 65 -7.86 3.75 11.42
N ALA A 66 -7.07 2.68 11.33
CA ALA A 66 -5.61 2.76 11.37
C ALA A 66 -5.07 3.68 10.27
N PHE A 67 -5.48 3.47 9.01
CA PHE A 67 -5.05 4.32 7.89
C PHE A 67 -5.47 5.79 8.06
N ARG A 68 -6.67 6.04 8.60
CA ARG A 68 -7.12 7.41 8.89
C ARG A 68 -6.33 8.09 9.99
N LEU A 69 -5.83 7.32 10.96
CA LEU A 69 -5.06 7.84 12.09
C LEU A 69 -3.62 8.15 11.72
N VAL A 70 -3.04 7.48 10.73
CA VAL A 70 -1.65 7.67 10.30
C VAL A 70 -1.32 9.15 10.00
N PRO A 71 -2.05 9.87 9.13
CA PRO A 71 -1.78 11.29 8.88
C PRO A 71 -1.87 12.13 10.14
N ALA A 72 -2.91 11.90 10.95
CA ALA A 72 -3.13 12.65 12.17
C ALA A 72 -2.06 12.37 13.25
N PHE A 73 -1.40 11.21 13.19
CA PHE A 73 -0.22 10.90 13.99
C PHE A 73 1.01 11.65 13.52
N PHE A 74 1.24 11.76 12.21
CA PHE A 74 2.33 12.55 11.66
C PHE A 74 2.22 14.02 12.03
N ASP A 75 1.02 14.61 11.96
CA ASP A 75 0.79 16.01 12.36
C ASP A 75 1.07 16.22 13.85
N ALA A 76 0.61 15.30 14.70
CA ALA A 76 0.88 15.34 16.13
C ALA A 76 2.38 15.18 16.43
N ALA A 77 3.06 14.28 15.73
CA ALA A 77 4.51 14.10 15.87
C ALA A 77 5.28 15.34 15.42
N ALA A 78 4.88 15.95 14.29
CA ALA A 78 5.49 17.18 13.78
C ALA A 78 5.36 18.34 14.77
N SER A 79 4.19 18.51 15.39
CA SER A 79 3.99 19.54 16.41
C SER A 79 4.82 19.30 17.68
N VAL A 80 4.96 18.04 18.12
CA VAL A 80 5.85 17.69 19.24
C VAL A 80 7.31 17.96 18.90
N VAL A 81 7.76 17.61 17.69
CA VAL A 81 9.12 17.90 17.22
C VAL A 81 9.38 19.41 17.24
N GLN A 82 8.44 20.22 16.75
CA GLN A 82 8.55 21.68 16.77
C GLN A 82 8.61 22.21 18.21
N ALA A 83 7.73 21.73 19.11
CA ALA A 83 7.73 22.14 20.51
C ALA A 83 9.05 21.80 21.21
N GLN A 84 9.63 20.63 20.93
CA GLN A 84 10.93 20.24 21.50
C GLN A 84 12.08 21.08 20.91
N ARG A 85 12.02 21.45 19.62
CA ARG A 85 12.99 22.39 19.02
C ARG A 85 12.92 23.77 19.71
N CYS A 86 11.73 24.28 20.02
CA CYS A 86 11.56 25.51 20.79
C CYS A 86 12.16 25.43 22.21
N ARG A 87 12.18 24.22 22.81
CA ARG A 87 12.84 23.95 24.09
C ARG A 87 14.36 23.74 23.97
N GLY A 88 14.94 24.00 22.79
CA GLY A 88 16.38 23.89 22.54
C GLY A 88 16.86 22.46 22.20
N LEU A 89 15.95 21.52 21.92
CA LEU A 89 16.36 20.17 21.50
C LEU A 89 16.94 20.19 20.08
N GLU A 90 18.26 20.07 19.98
CA GLU A 90 18.95 19.94 18.69
C GLU A 90 19.12 18.48 18.30
N LEU A 91 18.44 18.03 17.24
CA LEU A 91 18.48 16.62 16.80
C LEU A 91 19.74 16.26 15.99
N GLY A 92 20.48 17.26 15.47
CA GLY A 92 21.58 17.05 14.52
C GLY A 92 22.98 16.89 15.13
N ARG A 93 23.22 17.29 16.38
CA ARG A 93 24.56 17.32 16.98
C ARG A 93 24.89 16.08 17.83
N GLY A 94 26.15 15.67 17.84
CA GLY A 94 26.69 14.57 18.66
C GLY A 94 26.78 13.21 17.96
N GLY A 95 27.34 12.22 18.68
CA GLY A 95 27.47 10.83 18.21
C GLY A 95 26.15 10.07 18.11
N VAL A 96 26.17 8.89 17.49
CA VAL A 96 24.98 8.07 17.20
C VAL A 96 24.15 7.75 18.45
N VAL A 97 24.81 7.38 19.56
CA VAL A 97 24.14 7.07 20.83
C VAL A 97 23.46 8.30 21.43
N THR A 98 24.11 9.46 21.37
CA THR A 98 23.56 10.72 21.86
C THR A 98 22.35 11.15 21.03
N ARG A 99 22.39 10.96 19.70
CA ARG A 99 21.24 11.20 18.82
C ARG A 99 20.06 10.30 19.18
N LEU A 100 20.29 9.02 19.45
CA LEU A 100 19.23 8.09 19.85
C LEU A 100 18.51 8.54 21.13
N ARG A 101 19.28 8.93 22.15
CA ARG A 101 18.72 9.44 23.41
C ARG A 101 17.92 10.73 23.23
N ARG A 102 18.28 11.58 22.26
CA ARG A 102 17.54 12.82 21.95
C ARG A 102 16.19 12.58 21.28
N TYR A 103 15.89 11.38 20.79
CA TYR A 103 14.54 11.04 20.30
C TYR A 103 13.56 10.68 21.42
N VAL A 104 14.05 10.27 22.60
CA VAL A 104 13.19 9.89 23.73
C VAL A 104 12.19 10.99 24.14
N PRO A 105 12.60 12.28 24.27
CA PRO A 105 11.67 13.38 24.59
C PRO A 105 10.61 13.68 23.52
N ILE A 106 10.75 13.13 22.31
CA ILE A 106 9.76 13.23 21.23
C ILE A 106 8.85 12.00 21.25
N ILE A 107 9.42 10.81 21.36
CA ILE A 107 8.68 9.54 21.32
C ILE A 107 7.70 9.45 22.49
N VAL A 108 8.14 9.80 23.71
CA VAL A 108 7.30 9.65 24.91
C VAL A 108 6.03 10.52 24.83
N PRO A 109 6.08 11.84 24.54
CA PRO A 109 4.88 12.64 24.39
C PRO A 109 3.96 12.20 23.24
N VAL A 110 4.53 11.80 22.09
CA VAL A 110 3.75 11.30 20.96
C VAL A 110 2.99 10.02 21.33
N LEU A 111 3.66 9.08 22.01
CA LEU A 111 3.05 7.83 22.47
C LEU A 111 1.93 8.08 23.50
N ILE A 112 2.17 8.94 24.49
CA ILE A 112 1.14 9.31 25.47
C ILE A 112 -0.05 10.00 24.79
N GLY A 113 0.22 10.88 23.84
CA GLY A 113 -0.82 11.52 23.01
C GLY A 113 -1.63 10.50 22.21
N ALA A 114 -0.97 9.49 21.65
CA ALA A 114 -1.60 8.39 20.93
C ALA A 114 -2.56 7.58 21.81
N LEU A 115 -2.09 7.16 22.98
CA LEU A 115 -2.88 6.39 23.93
C LEU A 115 -4.11 7.17 24.41
N ARG A 116 -3.95 8.45 24.76
CA ARG A 116 -5.08 9.31 25.15
C ARG A 116 -6.09 9.49 24.01
N ARG A 117 -5.63 9.56 22.76
CA ARG A 117 -6.51 9.68 21.60
C ARG A 117 -7.27 8.39 21.35
N ALA A 118 -6.60 7.24 21.46
CA ALA A 118 -7.23 5.93 21.33
C ALA A 118 -8.32 5.73 22.39
N ASP A 119 -8.04 6.09 23.64
CA ASP A 119 -8.98 6.01 24.77
C ASP A 119 -10.24 6.87 24.53
N ARG A 120 -10.06 8.13 24.11
CA ARG A 120 -11.18 9.01 23.72
C ARG A 120 -11.99 8.44 22.56
N MET A 121 -11.35 7.81 21.58
CA MET A 121 -12.04 7.18 20.46
C MET A 121 -12.82 5.94 20.89
N ALA A 122 -12.24 5.10 21.76
CA ALA A 122 -12.92 3.93 22.33
C ALA A 122 -14.18 4.36 23.09
N MET A 123 -14.05 5.33 24.01
CA MET A 123 -15.18 5.88 24.75
C MET A 123 -16.26 6.47 23.81
N ALA A 124 -15.86 7.21 22.78
CA ALA A 124 -16.81 7.75 21.80
C ALA A 124 -17.52 6.65 20.98
N LEU A 125 -16.85 5.53 20.70
CA LEU A 125 -17.45 4.38 20.01
C LEU A 125 -18.42 3.62 20.93
N GLU A 126 -18.09 3.47 22.21
CA GLU A 126 -18.98 2.88 23.22
C GLU A 126 -20.26 3.70 23.40
N LEU A 127 -20.15 5.02 23.53
CA LEU A 127 -21.30 5.93 23.62
C LEU A 127 -22.21 5.86 22.39
N ARG A 128 -21.65 5.55 21.21
CA ARG A 128 -22.40 5.34 19.97
C ARG A 128 -22.95 3.92 19.81
N GLY A 129 -22.76 3.05 20.80
CA GLY A 129 -23.23 1.67 20.76
C GLY A 129 -22.50 0.81 19.74
N PHE A 130 -21.19 1.00 19.55
CA PHE A 130 -20.39 0.19 18.62
C PHE A 130 -20.47 -1.32 18.94
N ASN A 131 -20.57 -1.72 20.21
CA ASN A 131 -20.77 -3.13 20.57
C ASN A 131 -22.23 -3.46 20.95
N SER A 132 -23.21 -2.84 20.28
CA SER A 132 -24.64 -3.01 20.64
C SER A 132 -25.29 -4.33 20.19
N GLY A 133 -24.55 -5.23 19.51
CA GLY A 133 -25.08 -6.51 19.01
C GLY A 133 -26.16 -6.40 17.92
N ARG A 134 -26.53 -5.18 17.50
CA ARG A 134 -27.54 -4.93 16.47
C ARG A 134 -26.99 -5.21 15.05
N PRO A 135 -27.85 -5.65 14.11
CA PRO A 135 -27.44 -5.81 12.72
C PRO A 135 -26.92 -4.49 12.16
N ARG A 136 -25.68 -4.50 11.66
CA ARG A 136 -25.00 -3.30 11.17
C ARG A 136 -25.47 -2.96 9.76
N THR A 137 -25.78 -1.70 9.52
CA THR A 137 -26.06 -1.16 8.18
C THR A 137 -24.82 -0.48 7.62
N THR A 138 -24.45 -0.79 6.38
CA THR A 138 -23.29 -0.18 5.72
C THR A 138 -23.68 1.04 4.89
N TYR A 139 -22.97 2.16 5.10
CA TYR A 139 -23.17 3.40 4.32
C TYR A 139 -22.60 3.29 2.89
N LEU A 140 -21.45 2.63 2.73
CA LEU A 140 -20.88 2.31 1.43
C LEU A 140 -21.75 1.28 0.71
N ARG A 141 -22.49 1.74 -0.30
CA ARG A 141 -23.18 0.88 -1.26
C ARG A 141 -22.43 0.97 -2.59
N ALA A 142 -21.45 0.10 -2.79
CA ALA A 142 -20.82 -0.05 -4.10
C ALA A 142 -21.84 -0.71 -5.04
N ARG A 143 -22.41 0.06 -5.97
CA ARG A 143 -23.22 -0.49 -7.07
C ARG A 143 -22.31 -0.61 -8.28
N ALA A 144 -22.14 -1.84 -8.76
CA ALA A 144 -21.39 -2.09 -9.99
C ALA A 144 -22.09 -1.38 -11.15
N GLY A 145 -21.42 -0.39 -11.73
CA GLY A 145 -21.90 0.34 -12.90
C GLY A 145 -21.57 -0.39 -14.19
N ARG A 146 -22.12 0.09 -15.31
CA ARG A 146 -21.74 -0.40 -16.65
C ARG A 146 -20.25 -0.14 -16.94
N ALA A 147 -19.69 0.93 -16.38
CA ALA A 147 -18.25 1.22 -16.46
C ALA A 147 -17.41 0.14 -15.76
N ASP A 148 -17.84 -0.38 -14.60
CA ASP A 148 -17.14 -1.45 -13.88
C ASP A 148 -17.18 -2.76 -14.67
N ALA A 149 -18.29 -3.03 -15.37
CA ALA A 149 -18.40 -4.20 -16.24
C ALA A 149 -17.45 -4.11 -17.45
N VAL A 150 -17.35 -2.94 -18.08
CA VAL A 150 -16.40 -2.69 -19.19
C VAL A 150 -14.95 -2.78 -18.70
N ALA A 151 -14.64 -2.16 -17.56
CA ALA A 151 -13.31 -2.23 -16.95
C ALA A 151 -12.92 -3.67 -16.58
N GLY A 152 -13.86 -4.44 -15.99
CA GLY A 152 -13.67 -5.85 -15.70
C GLY A 152 -13.44 -6.69 -16.95
N ALA A 153 -14.22 -6.47 -18.02
CA ALA A 153 -14.05 -7.16 -19.29
C ALA A 153 -12.67 -6.86 -19.92
N LEU A 154 -12.25 -5.59 -19.91
CA LEU A 154 -10.92 -5.20 -20.39
C LEU A 154 -9.81 -5.84 -19.57
N ALA A 155 -9.92 -5.87 -18.24
CA ALA A 155 -8.94 -6.49 -17.36
C ALA A 155 -8.83 -8.01 -17.59
N VAL A 156 -9.94 -8.71 -17.81
CA VAL A 156 -9.94 -10.14 -18.16
C VAL A 156 -9.32 -10.35 -19.54
N ALA A 157 -9.67 -9.52 -20.52
CA ALA A 157 -9.09 -9.60 -21.87
C ALA A 157 -7.57 -9.39 -21.85
N THR A 158 -7.06 -8.39 -21.15
CA THR A 158 -5.60 -8.15 -21.06
C THR A 158 -4.89 -9.27 -20.30
N THR A 159 -5.49 -9.81 -19.25
CA THR A 159 -4.95 -10.97 -18.52
C THR A 159 -4.91 -12.22 -19.38
N LEU A 160 -5.95 -12.49 -20.18
CA LEU A 160 -5.99 -13.61 -21.12
C LEU A 160 -4.96 -13.46 -22.23
N VAL A 161 -4.77 -12.26 -22.77
CA VAL A 161 -3.70 -11.98 -23.75
C VAL A 161 -2.34 -12.24 -23.13
N TYR A 162 -2.10 -11.79 -21.90
CA TYR A 162 -0.85 -12.05 -21.19
C TYR A 162 -0.62 -13.55 -20.95
N LEU A 163 -1.64 -14.30 -20.52
CA LEU A 163 -1.56 -15.75 -20.32
C LEU A 163 -1.35 -16.50 -21.65
N ALA A 164 -2.00 -16.06 -22.74
CA ALA A 164 -1.82 -16.64 -24.06
C ALA A 164 -0.41 -16.39 -24.61
N LEU A 165 0.15 -15.18 -24.39
CA LEU A 165 1.54 -14.86 -24.74
C LEU A 165 2.54 -15.64 -23.88
N TRP A 166 2.22 -15.90 -22.62
CA TRP A 166 3.04 -16.76 -21.77
C TRP A 166 2.99 -18.22 -22.22
N ALA A 167 1.79 -18.74 -22.51
CA ALA A 167 1.57 -20.12 -22.97
C ALA A 167 2.14 -20.38 -24.38
N SER A 168 2.16 -19.37 -25.26
CA SER A 168 2.79 -19.46 -26.58
C SER A 168 4.33 -19.41 -26.53
N GLY A 169 4.92 -19.33 -25.34
CA GLY A 169 6.37 -19.36 -25.15
C GLY A 169 7.06 -18.02 -25.41
N ALA A 170 6.32 -16.91 -25.58
CA ALA A 170 6.90 -15.58 -25.77
C ALA A 170 7.63 -15.01 -24.54
N GLY A 171 7.68 -15.76 -23.43
CA GLY A 171 8.54 -15.53 -22.27
C GLY A 171 9.44 -16.73 -21.91
N GLY A 172 9.42 -17.77 -22.73
CA GLY A 172 10.16 -19.01 -22.57
C GLY A 172 10.86 -19.37 -23.88
N LEU A 173 11.72 -18.48 -24.39
CA LEU A 173 12.76 -18.90 -25.32
C LEU A 173 13.82 -19.64 -24.52
N ALA A 174 13.45 -20.85 -24.08
CA ALA A 174 14.40 -21.90 -23.82
C ALA A 174 15.23 -22.04 -25.10
N GLY A 175 16.54 -21.87 -24.96
CA GLY A 175 17.48 -22.35 -25.95
C GLY A 175 17.08 -23.76 -26.33
N ARG A 176 16.71 -23.94 -27.59
CA ARG A 176 16.89 -25.24 -28.20
C ARG A 176 18.39 -25.35 -28.49
N PRO A 177 19.02 -26.49 -28.14
CA PRO A 177 20.45 -26.68 -28.30
C PRO A 177 20.90 -26.44 -29.74
#